data_AF-A0A3S5ES64-F1
#
_entry.id   AF-A0A3S5ES64-F1
#
_cell.length_a   1.000
_cell.length_b   1.000
_cell.length_c   1.000
_cell.angle_alpha   90.00
_cell.angle_beta   90.00
_cell.angle_gamma   90.00
#
_symmetry.space_group_name_H-M   'P 1'
#
loop_
_entity.id
_entity.type
_entity.pdbx_description
1 polymer ?
#
loop_
_entity_poly.entity_id
_entity_poly.type
_entity_poly.pdbx_seq_one_letter_code
_entity_poly.pdbx_strand_id
1 'polypeptide(L)'
;MANQVIHTDLNCLSVVQYAVDVLKIEHIIICGHTNCGGIKAAMADQDLGLINNWLLHIRDIWFKHSHLLGKLSPEKRADMLTKINVNEQVYNLGRSSIIKVLGNEGKNFLYMAGCMM
;
A
#
# COMPACT_ATOMS: atom_id res chain seq x y z
N MET A 1 7.11 -4.10 5.71
CA MET A 1 6.64 -3.07 6.68
C MET A 1 5.71 -2.08 6.01
N ALA A 2 4.76 -1.49 6.74
CA ALA A 2 3.76 -0.53 6.22
C ALA A 2 2.94 -1.04 5.02
N ASN A 3 2.59 -2.34 5.02
CA ASN A 3 1.67 -3.02 4.09
C ASN A 3 1.71 -2.54 2.63
N GLN A 4 2.91 -2.49 2.05
CA GLN A 4 3.15 -1.93 0.72
C GLN A 4 2.94 -2.94 -0.41
N VAL A 5 2.44 -2.44 -1.54
CA VAL A 5 2.42 -3.11 -2.85
C VAL A 5 3.20 -2.21 -3.81
N ILE A 6 4.52 -2.42 -3.88
CA ILE A 6 5.41 -1.66 -4.75
C ILE A 6 5.41 -2.29 -6.14
N HIS A 7 5.34 -1.47 -7.19
CA HIS A 7 5.21 -1.94 -8.58
C HIS A 7 6.30 -2.91 -9.06
N THR A 8 7.46 -2.91 -8.40
CA THR A 8 8.63 -3.73 -8.74
C THR A 8 9.06 -4.64 -7.59
N ASP A 9 8.29 -4.73 -6.51
CA ASP A 9 8.58 -5.68 -5.44
C ASP A 9 8.14 -7.08 -5.86
N LEU A 10 9.10 -7.85 -6.39
CA LEU A 10 8.88 -9.23 -6.81
C LEU A 10 8.49 -10.14 -5.65
N ASN A 11 8.78 -9.79 -4.39
CA ASN A 11 8.32 -10.58 -3.26
C ASN A 11 6.78 -10.55 -3.18
N CYS A 12 6.21 -9.35 -3.03
CA CYS A 12 4.77 -9.17 -2.97
C CYS A 12 4.08 -9.65 -4.26
N LEU A 13 4.61 -9.28 -5.43
CA LEU A 13 3.99 -9.64 -6.71
C LEU A 13 4.00 -11.15 -6.98
N SER A 14 5.03 -11.89 -6.55
CA SER A 14 5.04 -13.35 -6.69
C SER A 14 3.97 -14.01 -5.83
N VAL A 15 3.73 -13.49 -4.62
CA VAL A 15 2.64 -13.96 -3.74
C VAL A 15 1.29 -13.70 -4.39
N VAL A 16 1.07 -12.50 -4.92
CA VAL A 16 -0.17 -12.13 -5.61
C VAL A 16 -0.40 -13.02 -6.83
N GLN A 17 0.62 -13.20 -7.69
CA GLN A 17 0.52 -14.02 -8.89
C GLN A 17 0.13 -15.46 -8.54
N TYR A 18 0.81 -16.06 -7.57
CA TYR A 18 0.53 -17.42 -7.16
C TYR A 18 -0.89 -17.56 -6.57
N ALA A 19 -1.28 -16.63 -5.69
CA ALA A 19 -2.60 -16.67 -5.07
C ALA A 19 -3.72 -16.55 -6.10
N VAL A 20 -3.55 -15.69 -7.11
CA VAL A 20 -4.52 -15.48 -8.19
C VAL A 20 -4.51 -16.65 -9.18
N ASP A 21 -3.36 -17.02 -9.72
CA ASP A 21 -3.28 -17.95 -10.85
C ASP A 21 -3.29 -19.40 -10.42
N VAL A 22 -2.78 -19.72 -9.23
CA VAL A 22 -2.69 -21.11 -8.77
C VAL A 22 -3.78 -21.40 -7.77
N LEU A 23 -3.90 -20.57 -6.73
CA LEU A 23 -4.90 -20.80 -5.67
C LEU A 23 -6.31 -20.31 -6.03
N LYS A 24 -6.45 -19.49 -7.07
CA LYS A 24 -7.73 -18.97 -7.56
C LYS A 24 -8.53 -18.23 -6.48
N ILE A 25 -7.86 -17.44 -5.65
CA ILE A 25 -8.55 -16.62 -4.63
C ILE A 25 -9.49 -15.59 -5.28
N GLU A 26 -10.57 -15.27 -4.59
CA GLU A 26 -11.57 -14.28 -5.05
C GLU A 26 -11.39 -12.90 -4.39
N HIS A 27 -10.63 -12.83 -3.30
CA HIS A 27 -10.49 -11.60 -2.51
C HIS A 27 -9.04 -11.33 -2.14
N ILE A 28 -8.57 -10.10 -2.37
CA ILE A 28 -7.31 -9.58 -1.81
C ILE A 28 -7.63 -8.38 -0.93
N ILE A 29 -7.15 -8.41 0.30
CA ILE A 29 -7.36 -7.33 1.27
C ILE A 29 -6.00 -6.77 1.68
N ILE A 30 -5.85 -5.44 1.56
CA ILE A 30 -4.72 -4.70 2.11
C ILE A 30 -5.16 -4.09 3.43
N CYS A 31 -4.63 -4.61 4.53
CA CYS A 31 -4.93 -4.11 5.86
C CYS A 31 -3.80 -3.22 6.38
N GLY A 32 -4.14 -1.95 6.62
CA GLY A 32 -3.33 -1.04 7.41
C GLY A 32 -3.72 -1.07 8.88
N HIS A 33 -2.92 -0.43 9.72
CA HIS A 33 -3.22 -0.35 11.14
C HIS A 33 -2.77 0.99 11.73
N THR A 34 -3.52 1.45 12.74
CA THR A 34 -3.13 2.64 13.51
C THR A 34 -1.79 2.44 14.22
N ASN A 35 -1.15 3.55 14.60
CA ASN A 35 0.12 3.54 15.31
C ASN A 35 1.27 2.76 14.59
N CYS A 36 1.24 2.73 13.25
CA CYS A 36 2.26 2.04 12.47
C CYS A 36 3.62 2.75 12.56
N GLY A 37 4.63 2.05 13.12
CA GLY A 37 6.00 2.58 13.25
C GLY A 37 6.62 2.98 11.90
N GLY A 38 6.36 2.22 10.84
CA GLY A 38 6.86 2.55 9.49
C GLY A 38 6.27 3.83 8.91
N ILE A 39 4.96 4.06 9.14
CA ILE A 39 4.28 5.31 8.73
C ILE A 39 4.87 6.50 9.48
N LYS A 40 5.05 6.38 10.80
CA LYS A 40 5.64 7.43 11.63
C LYS A 40 7.09 7.73 11.23
N ALA A 41 7.90 6.69 10.98
CA ALA A 41 9.28 6.84 10.52
C ALA A 41 9.36 7.52 9.14
N ALA A 42 8.45 7.19 8.22
CA ALA A 42 8.38 7.85 6.92
C ALA A 42 8.10 9.35 7.03
N MET A 43 7.29 9.78 8.02
CA MET A 43 6.98 11.19 8.30
C MET A 43 8.10 11.95 9.00
N ALA A 44 8.86 11.29 9.87
CA ALA A 44 9.79 11.94 10.79
C ALA A 44 11.16 12.30 10.18
N ASP A 45 11.41 11.93 8.92
CA ASP A 45 12.68 12.12 8.20
C ASP A 45 13.94 11.78 9.02
N GLN A 46 13.89 10.66 9.74
CA GLN A 46 15.01 10.16 10.55
C GLN A 46 15.89 9.21 9.73
N ASP A 47 17.20 9.21 9.98
CA ASP A 47 18.10 8.20 9.42
C ASP A 47 17.99 6.88 10.21
N LEU A 48 17.39 5.87 9.57
CA LEU A 48 17.24 4.51 10.11
C LEU A 48 18.05 3.49 9.28
N GLY A 49 18.97 3.95 8.43
CA GLY A 49 19.77 3.11 7.54
C GLY A 49 18.95 2.52 6.39
N LEU A 50 19.21 1.24 6.06
CA LEU A 50 18.69 0.57 4.85
C LEU A 50 17.16 0.68 4.71
N ILE A 51 16.43 0.65 5.83
CA ILE A 51 14.97 0.69 5.81
C ILE A 51 14.40 1.99 5.24
N ASN A 52 15.16 3.09 5.28
CA ASN A 52 14.69 4.36 4.72
C ASN A 52 14.36 4.23 3.24
N ASN A 53 15.13 3.45 2.47
CA ASN A 53 14.85 3.20 1.05
C ASN A 53 13.45 2.59 0.85
N TRP A 54 13.04 1.66 1.72
CA TRP A 54 11.70 1.07 1.69
C TRP A 54 10.62 2.10 2.06
N LEU A 55 10.92 2.98 3.03
CA LEU A 55 9.99 4.00 3.51
C LEU A 55 9.88 5.21 2.57
N LEU A 56 10.79 5.40 1.61
CA LEU A 56 10.69 6.45 0.59
C LEU A 56 9.37 6.35 -0.18
N HIS A 57 8.89 5.14 -0.48
CA HIS A 57 7.59 4.94 -1.14
C HIS A 57 6.40 5.49 -0.32
N ILE A 58 6.45 5.39 1.01
CA ILE A 58 5.46 6.01 1.89
C ILE A 58 5.67 7.52 1.96
N ARG A 59 6.92 7.98 1.93
CA ARG A 59 7.26 9.40 1.93
C ARG A 59 6.81 10.10 0.64
N ASP A 60 6.82 9.41 -0.49
CA ASP A 60 6.24 9.89 -1.74
C ASP A 60 4.73 10.14 -1.59
N ILE A 61 4.01 9.23 -0.92
CA ILE A 61 2.59 9.40 -0.60
C ILE A 61 2.40 10.60 0.35
N TRP A 62 3.25 10.75 1.36
CA TRP A 62 3.23 11.91 2.25
C TRP A 62 3.38 13.23 1.48
N PHE A 63 4.35 13.34 0.58
CA PHE A 63 4.56 14.54 -0.22
C PHE A 63 3.41 14.81 -1.19
N LYS A 64 2.93 13.76 -1.89
CA LYS A 64 1.78 13.82 -2.80
C LYS A 64 0.52 14.40 -2.12
N HIS A 65 0.29 14.04 -0.85
CA HIS A 65 -0.89 14.45 -0.07
C HIS A 65 -0.60 15.51 0.99
N SER A 66 0.56 16.18 0.90
CA SER A 66 1.05 17.14 1.92
C SER A 66 0.08 18.29 2.18
N HIS A 67 -0.62 18.79 1.16
CA HIS A 67 -1.64 19.83 1.32
C HIS A 67 -2.81 19.39 2.21
N LEU A 68 -3.30 18.16 2.03
CA LEU A 68 -4.38 17.60 2.84
C LEU A 68 -3.91 17.34 4.27
N LEU A 69 -2.73 16.72 4.40
CA LEU A 69 -2.15 16.35 5.69
C LEU A 69 -1.74 17.59 6.51
N GLY A 70 -1.31 18.66 5.85
CA GLY A 70 -0.98 19.94 6.49
C GLY A 70 -2.15 20.59 7.23
N LYS A 71 -3.39 20.35 6.78
CA LYS A 71 -4.62 20.86 7.44
C LYS A 71 -5.00 20.11 8.71
N LEU A 72 -4.39 18.96 8.98
CA LEU A 72 -4.67 18.14 10.15
C LEU A 72 -3.71 18.48 11.30
N SER A 73 -4.17 18.26 12.54
CA SER A 73 -3.31 18.33 13.71
C SER A 73 -2.21 17.25 13.64
N PRO A 74 -1.00 17.50 14.17
CA PRO A 74 0.12 16.57 14.08
C PRO A 74 -0.21 15.13 14.48
N GLU A 75 -1.04 14.96 15.52
CA GLU A 75 -1.43 13.67 16.08
C GLU A 75 -2.31 12.86 15.10
N LYS A 76 -3.09 13.54 14.27
CA LYS A 76 -4.00 12.90 13.29
C LYS A 76 -3.33 12.57 11.96
N ARG A 77 -2.16 13.16 11.68
CA ARG A 77 -1.49 13.02 10.39
C ARG A 77 -1.04 11.59 10.13
N ALA A 78 -0.51 10.89 11.14
CA ALA A 78 -0.07 9.51 10.99
C ALA A 78 -1.24 8.56 10.66
N ASP A 79 -2.35 8.66 11.39
CA ASP A 79 -3.53 7.83 11.13
C ASP A 79 -4.17 8.13 9.77
N MET A 80 -4.20 9.40 9.36
CA MET A 80 -4.65 9.76 8.03
C MET A 80 -3.71 9.23 6.95
N LEU A 81 -2.39 9.34 7.13
CA LEU A 81 -1.42 8.81 6.19
C LEU A 81 -1.53 7.29 6.07
N THR A 82 -1.81 6.57 7.16
CA THR A 82 -2.08 5.12 7.08
C THR A 82 -3.29 4.82 6.19
N LYS A 83 -4.39 5.56 6.33
CA LYS A 83 -5.59 5.38 5.50
C LYS A 83 -5.31 5.66 4.02
N ILE A 84 -4.59 6.75 3.75
CA ILE A 84 -4.17 7.10 2.39
C ILE A 84 -3.24 6.02 1.83
N ASN A 85 -2.28 5.54 2.63
CA ASN A 85 -1.37 4.47 2.24
C ASN A 85 -2.16 3.23 1.80
N VAL A 86 -3.10 2.72 2.62
CA VAL A 86 -3.92 1.56 2.24
C VAL A 86 -4.61 1.76 0.89
N ASN A 87 -5.20 2.94 0.65
CA ASN A 87 -5.84 3.24 -0.62
C ASN A 87 -4.85 3.25 -1.80
N GLU A 88 -3.70 3.92 -1.65
CA GLU A 88 -2.65 3.93 -2.68
C GLU A 88 -2.11 2.51 -2.97
N GLN A 89 -1.98 1.66 -1.96
CA GLN A 89 -1.53 0.27 -2.17
C GLN A 89 -2.60 -0.59 -2.87
N VAL A 90 -3.89 -0.36 -2.60
CA VAL A 90 -4.99 -1.00 -3.34
C VAL A 90 -4.95 -0.55 -4.80
N TYR A 91 -4.71 0.73 -5.04
CA TYR A 91 -4.55 1.28 -6.38
C TYR A 91 -3.34 0.69 -7.11
N ASN A 92 -2.21 0.53 -6.41
CA ASN A 92 -1.02 -0.10 -6.96
C ASN A 92 -1.26 -1.56 -7.37
N LEU A 93 -1.94 -2.32 -6.50
CA LEU A 93 -2.32 -3.70 -6.78
C LEU A 93 -3.20 -3.79 -8.04
N GLY A 94 -4.25 -2.98 -8.13
CA GLY A 94 -5.14 -2.97 -9.30
C GLY A 94 -4.46 -2.56 -10.61
N ARG A 95 -3.32 -1.85 -10.53
CA ARG A 95 -2.51 -1.47 -11.70
C ARG A 95 -1.43 -2.46 -12.07
N SER A 96 -1.17 -3.47 -11.24
CA SER A 96 -0.20 -4.51 -11.55
C SER A 96 -0.57 -5.25 -12.83
N SER A 97 0.43 -5.79 -13.53
CA SER A 97 0.21 -6.59 -14.73
C SER A 97 -0.71 -7.78 -14.46
N ILE A 98 -0.57 -8.38 -13.27
CA ILE A 98 -1.35 -9.52 -12.78
C ILE A 98 -2.85 -9.23 -12.85
N ILE A 99 -3.29 -8.13 -12.22
CA ILE A 99 -4.71 -7.79 -12.16
C ILE A 99 -5.23 -7.30 -13.51
N LYS A 100 -4.43 -6.56 -14.28
CA LYS A 100 -4.82 -6.12 -15.63
C LYS A 100 -5.07 -7.28 -16.58
N VAL A 101 -4.23 -8.32 -16.55
CA VAL A 101 -4.41 -9.51 -17.39
C VAL A 101 -5.72 -10.22 -17.05
N LEU A 102 -6.04 -10.42 -15.76
CA LEU A 102 -7.32 -11.01 -15.36
C LEU A 102 -8.53 -10.24 -15.90
N GLY A 103 -8.50 -8.91 -15.80
CA GLY A 103 -9.56 -8.05 -16.31
C GLY A 103 -9.74 -8.19 -17.83
N ASN A 104 -8.64 -8.27 -18.59
CA ASN A 104 -8.67 -8.47 -20.04
C ASN A 104 -9.20 -9.86 -20.44
N GLU A 105 -9.00 -10.87 -19.60
CA GLU A 105 -9.54 -12.22 -19.79
C GLU A 105 -11.02 -12.34 -19.38
N GLY A 106 -11.67 -11.25 -18.96
CA GLY A 106 -13.06 -11.23 -18.52
C GLY A 106 -13.28 -11.88 -17.15
N LYS A 107 -12.20 -12.16 -16.40
CA LYS A 107 -12.26 -12.72 -15.04
C LYS A 107 -12.48 -11.58 -14.04
N ASN A 108 -13.74 -11.19 -13.86
CA ASN A 108 -14.15 -10.10 -12.95
C ASN A 108 -14.42 -10.55 -11.50
N PHE A 109 -13.93 -11.71 -11.08
CA PHE A 109 -14.24 -12.28 -9.77
C PHE A 109 -13.33 -11.78 -8.65
N LEU A 110 -12.25 -11.07 -8.97
CA LEU A 110 -11.29 -10.63 -7.96
C LEU A 110 -11.70 -9.29 -7.35
N TYR A 111 -12.11 -9.33 -6.08
CA TYR A 111 -12.42 -8.15 -5.29
C TYR A 111 -11.18 -7.69 -4.50
N MET A 112 -10.86 -6.40 -4.60
CA MET A 112 -9.76 -5.78 -3.86
C MET A 112 -10.31 -4.75 -2.89
N ALA A 113 -9.91 -4.85 -1.62
CA ALA A 113 -10.33 -3.89 -0.59
C ALA A 113 -9.18 -3.45 0.31
N GLY A 114 -9.37 -2.26 0.88
CA GLY A 114 -8.56 -1.73 1.96
C GLY A 114 -9.27 -1.90 3.30
N CYS A 115 -8.53 -2.30 4.34
CA CYS A 115 -9.03 -2.42 5.70
C CYS A 115 -8.13 -1.63 6.67
N MET A 116 -8.69 -1.18 7.79
CA MET A 116 -7.96 -0.50 8.86
C MET A 116 -8.21 -1.23 10.17
N MET A 117 -7.14 -1.54 10.90
CA MET A 117 -7.17 -2.10 12.26
C MET A 117 -6.74 -1.08 13.32
#